data_AF-A0A2A3J2M2-F1
#
_entry.id   AF-A0A2A3J2M2-F1
#
_cell.length_a   1.000
_cell.length_b   1.000
_cell.length_c   1.000
_cell.angle_alpha   90.00
_cell.angle_beta   90.00
_cell.angle_gamma   90.00
#
_symmetry.space_group_name_H-M   'P 1'
#
loop_
_entity.id
_entity.type
_entity.pdbx_description
1 polymer ?
#
loop_
_entity_poly.entity_id
_entity_poly.type
_entity_poly.pdbx_seq_one_letter_code
_entity_poly.pdbx_strand_id
1 'polypeptide(L)'
;MRCDDHWNPPSRGRSHVCNDIGGWGKGFVLALSRRWPEPEAAYRAWHRDRAHNDFGLGATQFVQVEKYVWVANLIGQRGTRTGSKGVPVRYEAIDAGLAHVATKAAELDASVHMPRIGCGLAGGNWSRVEPLIMRRLAERGVAVTVYDHGE
;
A
#
# COMPACT_ATOMS: atom_id res chain seq x y z
N MET A 1 10.95 -9.94 -12.59
CA MET A 1 10.70 -8.86 -13.58
C MET A 1 11.23 -9.32 -14.92
N ARG A 2 10.35 -9.51 -15.90
CA ARG A 2 10.73 -9.77 -17.30
C ARG A 2 9.85 -8.92 -18.21
N CYS A 3 10.47 -8.40 -19.26
CA CYS A 3 9.82 -8.02 -20.50
C CYS A 3 9.59 -9.31 -21.30
N ASP A 4 8.36 -9.53 -21.74
CA ASP A 4 8.06 -10.31 -22.94
C ASP A 4 6.85 -9.66 -23.61
N ASP A 5 6.98 -9.46 -24.91
CA ASP A 5 6.05 -8.81 -25.82
C ASP A 5 4.90 -9.78 -26.17
N HIS A 6 3.68 -9.26 -26.21
CA HIS A 6 2.39 -9.96 -26.39
C HIS A 6 1.69 -10.45 -25.10
N TRP A 7 1.23 -9.49 -24.30
CA TRP A 7 0.01 -9.67 -23.50
C TRP A 7 -0.82 -8.38 -23.62
N ASN A 8 -1.88 -8.41 -24.43
CA ASN A 8 -2.93 -7.40 -24.42
C ASN A 8 -4.18 -7.98 -23.73
N PRO A 9 -4.20 -8.07 -22.40
CA PRO A 9 -5.45 -8.23 -21.69
C PRO A 9 -6.17 -6.87 -21.75
N PRO A 10 -7.50 -6.81 -21.79
CA PRO A 10 -8.22 -5.56 -21.62
C PRO A 10 -8.05 -5.11 -20.17
N SER A 11 -6.91 -4.51 -19.79
CA SER A 11 -6.59 -4.23 -18.39
C SER A 11 -7.57 -3.20 -17.82
N ARG A 12 -8.59 -3.69 -17.12
CA ARG A 12 -9.64 -2.93 -16.43
C ARG A 12 -9.34 -2.84 -14.93
N GLY A 13 -8.19 -2.31 -14.57
CA GLY A 13 -7.92 -2.03 -13.16
C GLY A 13 -6.49 -1.58 -12.93
N ARG A 14 -6.32 -0.40 -12.34
CA ARG A 14 -5.06 0.05 -11.78
C ARG A 14 -5.27 0.20 -10.29
N SER A 15 -4.67 -0.67 -9.50
CA SER A 15 -4.65 -0.52 -8.05
C SER A 15 -3.36 0.19 -7.67
N HIS A 16 -3.48 1.37 -7.08
CA HIS A 16 -2.40 2.08 -6.44
C HIS A 16 -2.37 1.66 -4.97
N VAL A 17 -1.23 1.17 -4.47
CA VAL A 17 -1.03 0.86 -3.06
C VAL A 17 -0.21 1.96 -2.42
N CYS A 18 -0.80 2.68 -1.47
CA CYS A 18 -0.14 3.72 -0.68
C CYS A 18 0.22 3.19 0.70
N ASN A 19 1.33 3.66 1.26
CA ASN A 19 1.93 3.09 2.46
C ASN A 19 1.35 3.61 3.79
N ASP A 20 1.94 3.11 4.87
CA ASP A 20 1.37 2.79 6.16
C ASP A 20 1.58 3.81 7.27
N ILE A 21 2.06 5.03 6.95
CA ILE A 21 2.68 5.88 7.97
C ILE A 21 1.73 6.49 9.00
N GLY A 22 0.44 6.20 8.99
CA GLY A 22 -0.50 6.58 10.05
C GLY A 22 -0.76 8.09 10.20
N GLY A 23 0.19 8.91 9.74
CA GLY A 23 0.26 10.34 9.71
C GLY A 23 0.18 10.76 8.26
N TRP A 24 -0.98 11.26 7.91
CA TRP A 24 -1.26 11.81 6.60
C TRP A 24 -0.71 13.24 6.54
N GLY A 25 0.58 13.41 6.19
CA GLY A 25 1.20 14.73 6.22
C GLY A 25 2.64 14.88 5.74
N LYS A 26 3.35 13.79 5.37
CA LYS A 26 4.72 13.87 4.81
C LYS A 26 4.95 12.76 3.78
N GLY A 27 5.70 13.08 2.72
CA GLY A 27 6.07 12.13 1.66
C GLY A 27 4.95 11.84 0.67
N PHE A 28 4.86 10.59 0.22
CA PHE A 28 3.99 10.15 -0.87
C PHE A 28 2.50 10.52 -0.71
N VAL A 29 1.99 10.48 0.53
CA VAL A 29 0.59 10.83 0.85
C VAL A 29 0.21 12.26 0.45
N LEU A 30 1.15 13.20 0.41
CA LEU A 30 0.89 14.57 -0.05
C LEU A 30 0.66 14.63 -1.56
N ALA A 31 1.45 13.87 -2.34
CA ALA A 31 1.26 13.78 -3.79
C ALA A 31 -0.09 13.13 -4.13
N LEU A 32 -0.47 12.10 -3.36
CA LEU A 32 -1.77 11.45 -3.49
C LEU A 32 -2.92 12.44 -3.23
N SER A 33 -2.85 13.21 -2.14
CA SER A 33 -3.91 14.15 -1.74
C SER A 33 -4.06 15.35 -2.67
N ARG A 34 -2.96 15.78 -3.31
CA ARG A 34 -3.00 16.80 -4.36
C ARG A 34 -3.79 16.33 -5.58
N ARG A 35 -3.83 15.03 -5.84
CA ARG A 35 -4.52 14.43 -6.99
C ARG A 35 -5.94 13.97 -6.65
N TRP A 36 -6.12 13.32 -5.50
CA TRP A 36 -7.39 12.76 -5.04
C TRP A 36 -7.55 12.99 -3.53
N PRO A 37 -8.53 13.78 -3.07
CA PRO A 37 -8.77 14.04 -1.65
C PRO A 37 -9.48 12.87 -0.92
N GLU A 38 -10.14 11.98 -1.66
CA GLU A 38 -10.99 10.91 -1.11
C GLU A 38 -10.21 9.89 -0.25
N PRO A 39 -9.01 9.43 -0.64
CA PRO A 39 -8.23 8.51 0.18
C PRO A 39 -7.87 9.07 1.56
N GLU A 40 -7.58 10.38 1.64
CA GLU A 40 -7.29 11.06 2.90
C GLU A 40 -8.52 11.09 3.80
N ALA A 41 -9.64 11.52 3.24
CA ALA A 41 -10.90 11.64 3.97
C ALA A 41 -11.35 10.26 4.51
N ALA A 42 -11.26 9.23 3.67
CA ALA A 42 -11.60 7.85 4.03
C ALA A 42 -10.69 7.30 5.13
N TYR A 43 -9.38 7.52 5.02
CA TYR A 43 -8.41 7.13 6.06
C TYR A 43 -8.69 7.82 7.39
N ARG A 44 -8.92 9.14 7.38
CA ARG A 44 -9.21 9.92 8.59
C ARG A 44 -10.52 9.50 9.24
N ALA A 45 -11.56 9.21 8.44
CA ALA A 45 -12.82 8.69 8.94
C ALA A 45 -12.66 7.31 9.58
N TRP A 46 -11.92 6.41 8.93
CA TRP A 46 -11.62 5.07 9.41
C TRP A 46 -10.87 5.12 10.76
N HIS A 47 -9.83 5.95 10.88
CA HIS A 47 -9.12 6.14 12.15
C HIS A 47 -9.98 6.79 13.25
N ARG A 48 -10.83 7.76 12.90
CA ARG A 48 -11.71 8.44 13.86
C ARG A 48 -12.68 7.46 14.50
N ASP A 49 -13.22 6.54 13.72
CA ASP A 49 -14.20 5.55 14.16
C ASP A 49 -13.59 4.19 14.56
N ARG A 50 -12.27 4.15 14.82
CA ARG A 50 -11.52 2.92 15.15
C ARG A 50 -12.02 2.14 16.37
N ALA A 51 -12.89 2.72 17.19
CA ALA A 51 -13.53 2.01 18.30
C ALA A 51 -14.65 1.06 17.83
N HIS A 52 -15.15 1.24 16.60
CA HIS A 52 -16.30 0.53 16.05
C HIS A 52 -16.03 -0.09 14.67
N ASN A 53 -14.77 -0.09 14.20
CA ASN A 53 -14.39 -0.66 12.91
C ASN A 53 -13.10 -1.47 13.01
N ASP A 54 -12.63 -1.97 11.87
CA ASP A 54 -11.47 -2.84 11.71
C ASP A 54 -10.12 -2.11 11.62
N PHE A 55 -10.06 -0.80 11.93
CA PHE A 55 -8.81 -0.03 11.90
C PHE A 55 -7.78 -0.64 12.85
N GLY A 56 -6.73 -1.23 12.29
CA GLY A 56 -5.69 -1.90 13.05
C GLY A 56 -4.58 -2.44 12.16
N LEU A 57 -3.49 -2.91 12.78
CA LEU A 57 -2.34 -3.48 12.08
C LEU A 57 -2.78 -4.62 11.13
N GLY A 58 -2.35 -4.55 9.87
CA GLY A 58 -2.68 -5.50 8.82
C GLY A 58 -3.97 -5.19 8.06
N ALA A 59 -4.81 -4.30 8.60
CA ALA A 59 -6.03 -3.90 7.90
C ALA A 59 -5.70 -3.06 6.67
N THR A 60 -6.57 -3.12 5.66
CA THR A 60 -6.40 -2.39 4.39
C THR A 60 -7.74 -1.86 3.92
N GLN A 61 -7.84 -0.54 3.76
CA GLN A 61 -9.02 0.12 3.20
C GLN A 61 -8.79 0.41 1.72
N PHE A 62 -9.75 0.04 0.87
CA PHE A 62 -9.72 0.33 -0.57
C PHE A 62 -10.66 1.49 -0.91
N VAL A 63 -10.15 2.51 -1.59
CA VAL A 63 -10.90 3.71 -1.99
C VAL A 63 -10.82 3.85 -3.50
N GLN A 64 -11.96 3.82 -4.18
CA GLN A 64 -11.99 4.08 -5.62
C GLN A 64 -11.89 5.58 -5.87
N VAL A 65 -10.89 5.99 -6.66
CA VAL A 65 -10.62 7.42 -6.97
C VAL A 65 -10.87 7.77 -8.44
N GLU A 66 -10.85 6.77 -9.32
CA GLU A 66 -11.30 6.90 -10.70
C GLU A 66 -11.99 5.59 -11.13
N LYS A 67 -12.64 5.58 -12.31
CA LYS A 67 -13.37 4.43 -12.84
C LYS A 67 -12.58 3.11 -12.76
N TYR A 68 -11.27 3.17 -13.00
CA TYR A 68 -10.38 2.01 -12.93
C TYR A 68 -9.19 2.25 -12.01
N VAL A 69 -9.26 3.21 -11.07
CA VAL A 69 -8.17 3.48 -10.15
C VAL A 69 -8.64 3.34 -8.71
N TRP A 70 -7.95 2.49 -7.96
CA TRP A 70 -8.17 2.26 -6.52
C TRP A 70 -6.94 2.63 -5.73
N VAL A 71 -7.13 3.16 -4.53
CA VAL A 71 -6.09 3.39 -3.54
C VAL A 71 -6.26 2.41 -2.39
N ALA A 72 -5.20 1.69 -2.03
CA ALA A 72 -5.15 0.87 -0.83
C ALA A 72 -4.42 1.63 0.31
N ASN A 73 -5.14 1.92 1.38
CA ASN A 73 -4.60 2.44 2.65
C ASN A 73 -4.28 1.24 3.56
N LEU A 74 -3.02 0.83 3.63
CA LEU A 74 -2.56 -0.31 4.45
C LEU A 74 -2.06 0.15 5.81
N ILE A 75 -2.43 -0.51 6.91
CA ILE A 75 -1.93 -0.19 8.26
C ILE A 75 -0.78 -1.14 8.64
N GLY A 76 0.45 -0.73 8.37
CA GLY A 76 1.67 -1.54 8.53
C GLY A 76 2.59 -1.15 9.69
N GLN A 77 2.28 -0.10 10.46
CA GLN A 77 3.13 0.34 11.56
C GLN A 77 2.36 0.65 12.86
N ARG A 78 3.08 0.54 13.99
CA ARG A 78 2.57 0.95 15.30
C ARG A 78 3.21 2.27 15.73
N GLY A 79 2.43 3.35 15.70
CA GLY A 79 2.89 4.71 16.04
C GLY A 79 3.75 5.33 14.94
N THR A 80 4.22 6.57 15.15
CA THR A 80 4.95 7.37 14.14
C THR A 80 6.38 7.73 14.55
N ARG A 81 6.80 7.39 15.77
CA ARG A 81 8.15 7.66 16.30
C ARG A 81 8.83 6.35 16.68
N THR A 82 10.11 6.23 16.37
CA THR A 82 11.00 5.21 16.90
C THR A 82 11.02 5.35 18.43
N GLY A 83 10.58 4.31 19.14
CA GLY A 83 10.65 4.24 20.60
C GLY A 83 11.59 3.13 21.06
N SER A 84 11.67 2.89 22.36
CA SER A 84 12.45 1.79 22.97
C SER A 84 12.06 0.38 22.51
N LYS A 85 10.99 0.25 21.70
CA LYS A 85 10.44 -1.02 21.16
C LYS A 85 10.84 -1.31 19.71
N GLY A 86 11.83 -0.60 19.16
CA GLY A 86 12.35 -0.81 17.81
C GLY A 86 11.66 0.02 16.72
N VAL A 87 11.98 -0.28 15.46
CA VAL A 87 11.44 0.41 14.28
C VAL A 87 9.90 0.33 14.24
N PRO A 88 9.17 1.38 13.82
CA PRO A 88 7.70 1.39 13.82
C PRO A 88 7.06 0.37 12.87
N VAL A 89 7.76 0.02 11.80
CA VAL A 89 7.33 -0.94 10.77
C VAL A 89 7.05 -2.32 11.38
N ARG A 90 5.94 -2.96 10.99
CA ARG A 90 5.58 -4.33 11.37
C ARG A 90 5.41 -5.17 10.10
N TYR A 91 6.40 -6.02 9.82
CA TYR A 91 6.43 -6.82 8.60
C TYR A 91 5.25 -7.78 8.49
N GLU A 92 4.76 -8.31 9.62
CA GLU A 92 3.59 -9.16 9.68
C GLU A 92 2.31 -8.41 9.28
N ALA A 93 2.20 -7.13 9.65
CA ALA A 93 1.10 -6.27 9.27
C ALA A 93 1.17 -5.92 7.78
N ILE A 94 2.36 -5.62 7.25
CA ILE A 94 2.57 -5.41 5.82
C ILE A 94 2.19 -6.67 5.04
N ASP A 95 2.61 -7.85 5.50
CA ASP A 95 2.30 -9.11 4.84
C ASP A 95 0.79 -9.39 4.78
N ALA A 96 0.07 -9.16 5.90
CA ALA A 96 -1.38 -9.30 5.96
C ALA A 96 -2.08 -8.32 5.00
N GLY A 97 -1.68 -7.06 4.99
CA GLY A 97 -2.27 -6.07 4.08
C GLY A 97 -1.96 -6.36 2.60
N LEU A 98 -0.75 -6.83 2.28
CA LEU A 98 -0.40 -7.27 0.93
C LEU A 98 -1.25 -8.47 0.48
N ALA A 99 -1.69 -9.34 1.39
CA ALA A 99 -2.62 -10.42 1.07
C ALA A 99 -4.01 -9.88 0.68
N HIS A 100 -4.51 -8.84 1.36
CA HIS A 100 -5.74 -8.16 0.96
C HIS A 100 -5.60 -7.48 -0.40
N VAL A 101 -4.47 -6.79 -0.63
CA VAL A 101 -4.17 -6.16 -1.92
C VAL A 101 -4.14 -7.20 -3.03
N ALA A 102 -3.50 -8.35 -2.82
CA ALA A 102 -3.43 -9.43 -3.80
C ALA A 102 -4.83 -9.92 -4.19
N THR A 103 -5.70 -10.11 -3.19
CA THR A 103 -7.09 -10.52 -3.40
C THR A 103 -7.83 -9.48 -4.21
N LYS A 104 -7.71 -8.19 -3.84
CA LYS A 104 -8.38 -7.10 -4.56
C LYS A 104 -7.87 -6.92 -5.98
N ALA A 105 -6.57 -7.08 -6.19
CA ALA A 105 -5.96 -6.99 -7.51
C ALA A 105 -6.44 -8.12 -8.42
N ALA A 106 -6.56 -9.35 -7.91
CA ALA A 106 -7.11 -10.48 -8.65
C ALA A 106 -8.59 -10.28 -9.00
N GLU A 107 -9.41 -9.79 -8.06
CA GLU A 107 -10.83 -9.46 -8.31
C GLU A 107 -11.03 -8.44 -9.44
N LEU A 108 -10.11 -7.47 -9.54
CA LEU A 108 -10.19 -6.36 -10.47
C LEU A 108 -9.39 -6.57 -11.76
N ASP A 109 -8.71 -7.71 -11.91
CA ASP A 109 -7.71 -7.92 -12.97
C ASP A 109 -6.73 -6.72 -13.08
N ALA A 110 -6.20 -6.32 -11.93
CA ALA A 110 -5.48 -5.06 -11.77
C ALA A 110 -3.98 -5.23 -11.56
N SER A 111 -3.21 -4.29 -12.10
CA SER A 111 -1.81 -4.09 -11.70
C SER A 111 -1.72 -3.35 -10.37
N VAL A 112 -0.60 -3.54 -9.67
CA VAL A 112 -0.27 -2.86 -8.42
C VAL A 112 0.89 -1.89 -8.61
N HIS A 113 0.65 -0.65 -8.22
CA HIS A 113 1.60 0.46 -8.31
C HIS A 113 1.87 0.99 -6.90
N MET A 114 3.13 1.03 -6.45
CA MET A 114 3.45 1.48 -5.09
C MET A 114 4.80 2.21 -5.01
N PRO A 115 4.97 3.17 -4.09
CA PRO A 115 6.30 3.68 -3.77
C PRO A 115 7.13 2.59 -3.08
N ARG A 116 8.45 2.78 -2.96
CA ARG A 116 9.31 1.95 -2.10
C ARG A 116 8.87 2.05 -0.63
N ILE A 117 7.98 1.16 -0.20
CA ILE A 117 7.38 1.17 1.15
C ILE A 117 8.35 0.64 2.20
N GLY A 118 8.20 1.11 3.44
CA GLY A 118 9.03 0.67 4.56
C GLY A 118 10.50 1.08 4.47
N CYS A 119 10.89 1.95 3.54
CA CYS A 119 12.23 2.52 3.42
C CYS A 119 12.15 4.03 3.58
N GLY A 120 12.94 4.60 4.51
CA GLY A 120 12.92 6.03 4.82
C GLY A 120 12.91 6.30 6.34
N LEU A 121 12.31 7.42 6.77
CA LEU A 121 12.30 7.94 8.16
C LEU A 121 11.88 6.92 9.24
N ALA A 122 11.19 5.82 8.87
CA ALA A 122 10.77 4.75 9.76
C ALA A 122 11.82 3.61 9.95
N GLY A 123 12.95 3.65 9.24
CA GLY A 123 14.08 2.72 9.44
C GLY A 123 13.81 1.26 9.05
N GLY A 124 12.78 0.96 8.26
CA GLY A 124 12.55 -0.39 7.75
C GLY A 124 13.57 -0.77 6.67
N ASN A 125 13.74 -2.08 6.49
CA ASN A 125 14.71 -2.63 5.55
C ASN A 125 13.99 -3.13 4.30
N TRP A 126 14.33 -2.58 3.12
CA TRP A 126 13.78 -3.03 1.84
C TRP A 126 13.94 -4.53 1.65
N SER A 127 15.07 -5.10 2.10
CA SER A 127 15.36 -6.53 1.97
C SER A 127 14.37 -7.42 2.72
N ARG A 128 13.55 -6.86 3.62
CA ARG A 128 12.45 -7.56 4.30
C ARG A 128 11.09 -7.31 3.66
N VAL A 129 10.88 -6.15 3.03
CA VAL A 129 9.61 -5.80 2.38
C VAL A 129 9.51 -6.42 0.99
N GLU A 130 10.58 -6.37 0.21
CA GLU A 130 10.63 -6.89 -1.16
C GLU A 130 10.22 -8.37 -1.27
N PRO A 131 10.72 -9.29 -0.41
CA PRO A 131 10.26 -10.68 -0.44
C PRO A 131 8.76 -10.84 -0.15
N LEU A 132 8.17 -9.96 0.67
CA LEU A 132 6.73 -10.00 0.96
C LEU A 132 5.91 -9.59 -0.27
N ILE A 133 6.33 -8.52 -0.95
CA ILE A 133 5.72 -8.06 -2.20
C ILE A 133 5.81 -9.14 -3.26
N MET A 134 6.99 -9.75 -3.43
CA MET A 134 7.21 -10.82 -4.39
C MET A 134 6.27 -12.00 -4.12
N ARG A 135 6.25 -12.51 -2.88
CA ARG A 135 5.43 -13.66 -2.49
C ARG A 135 3.93 -13.40 -2.57
N ARG A 136 3.48 -12.19 -2.18
CA ARG A 136 2.04 -11.88 -2.09
C ARG A 136 1.45 -11.41 -3.41
N LEU A 137 2.25 -10.80 -4.29
CA LEU A 137 1.74 -10.20 -5.52
C LEU A 137 2.36 -10.85 -6.76
N ALA A 138 3.68 -10.72 -6.93
CA ALA A 138 4.35 -11.11 -8.18
C ALA A 138 4.25 -12.62 -8.45
N GLU A 139 4.51 -13.46 -7.45
CA GLU A 139 4.38 -14.93 -7.55
C GLU A 139 2.94 -15.40 -7.77
N ARG A 140 1.95 -14.52 -7.54
CA ARG A 140 0.53 -14.77 -7.79
C ARG A 140 0.04 -14.21 -9.13
N GLY A 141 0.95 -13.78 -9.99
CA GLY A 141 0.63 -13.24 -11.32
C GLY A 141 0.16 -11.78 -11.32
N VAL A 142 0.20 -11.08 -10.18
CA VAL A 142 -0.13 -9.65 -10.13
C VAL A 142 1.07 -8.85 -10.65
N ALA A 143 0.85 -8.05 -11.69
CA ALA A 143 1.87 -7.13 -12.18
C ALA A 143 2.16 -6.05 -11.13
N VAL A 144 3.43 -5.91 -10.72
CA VAL A 144 3.86 -4.93 -9.70
C VAL A 144 4.86 -3.96 -10.28
N THR A 145 4.65 -2.66 -10.02
CA THR A 145 5.63 -1.60 -10.27
C THR A 145 5.93 -0.88 -8.95
N VAL A 146 7.22 -0.85 -8.58
CA VAL A 146 7.73 -0.10 -7.42
C VAL A 146 8.42 1.16 -7.92
N TYR A 147 8.00 2.32 -7.41
CA TYR A 147 8.62 3.61 -7.72
C TYR A 147 9.61 4.01 -6.63
N ASP A 148 10.83 4.32 -7.04
CA ASP A 148 11.79 5.01 -6.18
C ASP A 148 11.55 6.52 -6.30
N HIS A 149 11.15 7.15 -5.20
CA HIS A 149 11.17 8.60 -5.09
C HIS A 149 12.42 8.97 -4.29
N GLY A 150 13.55 9.02 -4.98
CA GLY A 150 14.78 9.63 -4.49
C GLY A 150 14.91 11.02 -5.08
N GLU A 151 14.56 12.04 -4.29
CA GLU A 151 15.42 13.15 -3.85
C GLU A 151 14.86 13.71 -2.53
#